data_AF-A0A849YRF9-F1
#
_entry.id   AF-A0A849YRF9-F1
#
_cell.length_a   1.000
_cell.length_b   1.000
_cell.length_c   1.000
_cell.angle_alpha   90.00
_cell.angle_beta   90.00
_cell.angle_gamma   90.00
#
_symmetry.space_group_name_H-M   'P 1'
#
loop_
_entity.id
_entity.type
_entity.pdbx_description
1 polymer ?
#
loop_
_entity_poly.entity_id
_entity_poly.type
_entity_poly.pdbx_seq_one_letter_code
_entity_poly.pdbx_strand_id
1 'polypeptide(L)'
;MKSTARAPLAFALSVAASLLGGCSDDGGKSTPTTGSGAATPPSSSNVIALPPDGVGKPACDGYIAKMRACIDKLPEADRAPKKAVLDKTLAAWREQAQRPEMQQNLETTCKAAAAALDTDPLCK
;
A
#
# COMPACT_ATOMS: atom_id res chain seq x y z
N MET A 1 -17.03 21.26 -43.42
CA MET A 1 -18.47 21.56 -43.32
C MET A 1 -19.26 20.27 -43.54
N LYS A 2 -20.14 19.91 -42.57
CA LYS A 2 -20.94 18.66 -42.42
C LYS A 2 -20.10 17.50 -41.83
N SER A 3 -20.18 17.10 -40.57
CA SER A 3 -21.30 16.87 -39.63
C SER A 3 -22.39 15.91 -40.11
N THR A 4 -22.47 14.81 -39.34
CA THR A 4 -23.68 14.05 -38.95
C THR A 4 -24.06 12.81 -39.76
N ALA A 5 -23.84 11.63 -39.15
CA ALA A 5 -24.85 10.67 -38.67
C ALA A 5 -24.12 9.35 -38.30
N ARG A 6 -24.39 8.62 -37.22
CA ARG A 6 -25.69 8.27 -36.62
C ARG A 6 -25.47 7.66 -35.20
N ALA A 7 -26.32 8.04 -34.24
CA ALA A 7 -26.41 7.59 -32.83
C ALA A 7 -27.10 6.19 -32.69
N PRO A 8 -27.53 5.68 -31.51
CA PRO A 8 -27.40 6.11 -30.10
C PRO A 8 -27.11 4.95 -29.08
N LEU A 9 -26.71 5.28 -27.84
CA LEU A 9 -26.93 4.55 -26.56
C LEU A 9 -26.12 5.29 -25.49
N ALA A 10 -26.68 6.32 -24.84
CA ALA A 10 -27.40 6.14 -23.59
C ALA A 10 -26.59 5.38 -22.52
N PHE A 11 -25.56 6.01 -21.97
CA PHE A 11 -25.26 5.85 -20.55
C PHE A 11 -24.90 7.22 -19.97
N ALA A 12 -25.72 7.61 -19.00
CA ALA A 12 -25.92 8.96 -18.53
C ALA A 12 -24.68 9.53 -17.83
N LEU A 13 -24.35 10.76 -18.23
CA LEU A 13 -23.67 11.76 -17.41
C LEU A 13 -24.56 12.06 -16.19
N SER A 14 -24.05 11.84 -14.98
CA SER A 14 -24.48 12.56 -13.76
C SER A 14 -23.37 12.48 -12.71
N VAL A 15 -22.31 13.27 -12.94
CA VAL A 15 -21.42 13.74 -11.89
C VAL A 15 -21.95 15.11 -11.47
N ALA A 16 -22.74 15.16 -10.41
CA ALA A 16 -23.04 16.40 -9.69
C ALA A 16 -23.57 16.11 -8.28
N ALA A 17 -22.87 16.70 -7.30
CA ALA A 17 -23.40 17.22 -6.04
C ALA A 17 -23.99 16.24 -5.00
N SER A 18 -23.15 15.85 -4.05
CA SER A 18 -23.56 15.72 -2.64
C SER A 18 -22.43 16.23 -1.75
N LEU A 19 -22.39 17.55 -1.61
CA LEU A 19 -21.82 18.25 -0.46
C LEU A 19 -23.01 18.81 0.32
N LEU A 20 -22.85 18.88 1.65
CA LEU A 20 -23.73 19.39 2.71
C LEU A 20 -24.51 18.31 3.51
N GLY A 21 -23.95 18.02 4.68
CA GLY A 21 -24.50 17.18 5.75
C GLY A 21 -23.32 16.47 6.44
N GLY A 22 -22.49 17.14 7.23
CA GLY A 22 -22.91 17.77 8.47
C GLY A 22 -22.91 16.74 9.60
N CYS A 23 -21.74 16.23 10.00
CA CYS A 23 -21.55 15.65 11.33
C CYS A 23 -21.21 16.80 12.28
N SER A 24 -22.24 17.52 12.74
CA SER A 24 -22.13 18.31 13.95
C SER A 24 -22.23 17.37 15.15
N ASP A 25 -21.19 17.46 15.96
CA ASP A 25 -21.13 17.12 17.38
C ASP A 25 -22.25 17.83 18.15
N ASP A 26 -22.99 17.10 19.01
CA ASP A 26 -23.65 17.65 20.19
C ASP A 26 -23.92 16.57 21.27
N GLY A 27 -23.27 16.74 22.43
CA GLY A 27 -23.96 16.70 23.72
C GLY A 27 -24.20 15.35 24.41
N GLY A 28 -23.19 14.83 25.14
CA GLY A 28 -23.34 13.63 25.98
C GLY A 28 -22.35 13.48 27.14
N LYS A 29 -22.29 14.49 28.03
CA LYS A 29 -21.84 14.48 29.45
C LYS A 29 -21.31 13.14 30.03
N SER A 30 -20.04 13.11 30.45
CA SER A 30 -19.58 12.69 31.80
C SER A 30 -18.04 12.68 31.92
N THR A 31 -17.51 13.58 32.75
CA THR A 31 -16.32 13.31 33.58
C THR A 31 -16.80 12.96 35.00
N PRO A 32 -15.98 12.38 35.89
CA PRO A 32 -14.66 11.76 35.74
C PRO A 32 -14.65 10.29 36.25
N THR A 33 -13.66 9.49 35.88
CA THR A 33 -13.25 8.38 36.76
C THR A 33 -11.74 8.19 36.75
N THR A 34 -11.17 8.47 37.91
CA THR A 34 -9.87 8.00 38.35
C THR A 34 -9.95 6.49 38.50
N GLY A 35 -9.20 5.77 37.65
CA GLY A 35 -8.98 4.33 37.75
C GLY A 35 -7.49 4.05 37.63
N SER A 36 -6.82 3.99 38.78
CA SER A 36 -5.48 3.43 38.91
C SER A 36 -5.55 1.92 38.76
N GLY A 37 -4.64 1.35 37.95
CA GLY A 37 -4.28 -0.06 37.99
C GLY A 37 -4.90 -0.96 36.93
N ALA A 38 -4.16 -1.19 35.84
CA ALA A 38 -3.55 -2.48 35.56
C ALA A 38 -2.81 -2.38 34.22
N ALA A 39 -1.48 -2.40 34.31
CA ALA A 39 -0.62 -2.63 33.16
C ALA A 39 -0.98 -4.00 32.57
N THR A 40 -1.72 -4.01 31.47
CA THR A 40 -1.64 -5.11 30.51
C THR A 40 -0.19 -5.15 30.03
N PRO A 41 0.55 -6.27 30.16
CA PRO A 41 1.83 -6.40 29.50
C PRO A 41 1.61 -6.11 28.01
N PRO A 42 2.51 -5.37 27.33
CA PRO A 42 2.47 -5.34 25.88
C PRO A 42 2.49 -6.79 25.44
N SER A 43 1.41 -7.20 24.76
CA SER A 43 1.37 -8.46 24.04
C SER A 43 2.69 -8.55 23.32
N SER A 44 3.52 -9.49 23.77
CA SER A 44 4.77 -9.85 23.11
C SER A 44 4.38 -10.52 21.81
N SER A 45 3.85 -9.72 20.89
CA SER A 45 3.92 -10.02 19.48
C SER A 45 5.40 -10.04 19.23
N ASN A 46 5.92 -11.25 19.11
CA ASN A 46 7.27 -11.55 18.69
C ASN A 46 7.53 -10.69 17.45
N VAL A 47 8.07 -9.48 17.65
CA VAL A 47 8.43 -8.59 16.56
C VAL A 47 9.64 -9.26 15.99
N ILE A 48 9.42 -10.18 15.04
CA ILE A 48 10.46 -10.70 14.18
C ILE A 48 11.09 -9.43 13.62
N ALA A 49 12.31 -9.13 14.06
CA ALA A 49 13.02 -7.95 13.63
C ALA A 49 13.10 -8.03 12.10
N LEU A 50 12.30 -7.21 11.43
CA LEU A 50 12.34 -7.15 9.98
C LEU A 50 13.69 -6.57 9.60
N PRO A 51 14.35 -7.13 8.57
CA PRO A 51 15.58 -6.54 8.06
C PRO A 51 15.32 -5.06 7.70
N PRO A 52 16.26 -4.15 7.99
CA PRO A 52 16.07 -2.70 7.78
C PRO A 52 15.71 -2.35 6.34
N ASP A 53 16.09 -3.21 5.39
CA ASP A 53 15.89 -3.05 3.96
C ASP A 53 14.83 -3.97 3.35
N GLY A 54 14.18 -4.82 4.15
CA GLY A 54 13.34 -5.91 3.66
C GLY A 54 12.00 -6.07 4.38
N VAL A 55 11.30 -7.17 4.07
CA VAL A 55 9.97 -7.51 4.61
C VAL A 55 10.01 -8.78 5.47
N GLY A 56 11.16 -9.48 5.53
CA GLY A 56 11.32 -10.70 6.31
C GLY A 56 10.60 -11.90 5.70
N LYS A 57 10.37 -11.85 4.38
CA LYS A 57 9.72 -12.87 3.57
C LYS A 57 10.61 -13.09 2.35
N PRO A 58 11.19 -14.29 2.17
CA PRO A 58 12.23 -14.51 1.15
C PRO A 58 11.77 -14.17 -0.27
N ALA A 59 10.49 -14.41 -0.59
CA ALA A 59 9.92 -14.02 -1.88
C ALA A 59 9.86 -12.50 -2.09
N CYS A 60 9.53 -11.74 -1.04
CA CYS A 60 9.50 -10.28 -1.08
C CYS A 60 10.92 -9.71 -1.11
N ASP A 61 11.82 -10.23 -0.28
CA ASP A 61 13.22 -9.80 -0.23
C ASP A 61 13.93 -10.04 -1.58
N GLY A 62 13.60 -11.12 -2.30
CA GLY A 62 14.06 -11.34 -3.67
C GLY A 62 13.55 -10.30 -4.69
N TYR A 63 12.26 -9.93 -4.63
CA TYR A 63 11.70 -8.83 -5.44
C TYR A 63 12.43 -7.51 -5.15
N ILE A 64 12.64 -7.19 -3.87
CA ILE A 64 13.24 -5.94 -3.43
C ILE A 64 14.68 -5.83 -3.94
N ALA A 65 15.45 -6.92 -3.84
CA ALA A 65 16.80 -6.98 -4.39
C ALA A 65 16.82 -6.73 -5.90
N LYS A 66 15.92 -7.38 -6.66
CA LYS A 66 15.78 -7.16 -8.12
C LYS A 66 15.38 -5.72 -8.45
N MET A 67 14.42 -5.14 -7.74
CA MET A 67 14.02 -3.74 -7.91
C MET A 67 15.17 -2.78 -7.66
N ARG A 68 15.92 -2.96 -6.56
CA ARG A 68 17.05 -2.09 -6.23
C ARG A 68 18.14 -2.18 -7.31
N ALA A 69 18.44 -3.39 -7.77
CA ALA A 69 19.38 -3.60 -8.87
C ALA A 69 18.89 -2.96 -10.18
N CYS A 70 17.60 -3.07 -10.50
CA CYS A 70 17.01 -2.40 -11.66
C CYS A 70 17.14 -0.88 -11.55
N ILE A 71 16.72 -0.31 -10.42
CA ILE A 71 16.79 1.12 -10.15
C ILE A 71 18.20 1.66 -10.33
N ASP A 72 19.23 0.91 -9.94
CA ASP A 72 20.62 1.35 -10.09
C ASP A 72 21.04 1.45 -11.56
N LYS A 73 20.45 0.62 -12.44
CA LYS A 73 20.64 0.65 -13.90
C LYS A 73 19.81 1.73 -14.60
N LEU A 74 18.79 2.29 -13.94
CA LEU A 74 17.93 3.32 -14.54
C LEU A 74 18.67 4.67 -14.66
N PRO A 75 18.34 5.49 -15.68
CA PRO A 75 18.85 6.85 -15.77
C PRO A 75 18.44 7.66 -14.52
N GLU A 76 19.27 8.62 -14.12
CA GLU A 76 19.17 9.30 -12.82
C GLU A 76 17.80 9.95 -12.58
N ALA A 77 17.18 10.47 -13.64
CA ALA A 77 15.84 11.06 -13.62
C ALA A 77 14.75 10.07 -13.14
N ASP A 78 14.91 8.78 -13.38
CA ASP A 78 13.92 7.75 -13.05
C ASP A 78 14.23 7.02 -11.73
N ARG A 79 15.45 7.13 -11.20
CA ARG A 79 15.85 6.43 -9.98
C ARG A 79 15.10 6.93 -8.76
N ALA A 80 15.03 8.24 -8.57
CA ALA A 80 14.38 8.86 -7.42
C ALA A 80 12.88 8.49 -7.30
N PRO A 81 12.05 8.65 -8.35
CA PRO A 81 10.64 8.27 -8.26
C PRO A 81 10.46 6.76 -8.07
N LYS A 82 11.28 5.91 -8.72
CA LYS A 82 11.20 4.45 -8.55
C LYS A 82 11.62 4.00 -7.14
N LYS A 83 12.64 4.62 -6.55
CA LYS A 83 13.03 4.39 -5.13
C LYS A 83 11.91 4.76 -4.19
N ALA A 84 11.27 5.92 -4.39
CA ALA A 84 10.16 6.36 -3.54
C ALA A 84 8.96 5.42 -3.62
N VAL A 85 8.63 4.90 -4.81
CA VAL A 85 7.58 3.88 -4.96
C VAL A 85 7.98 2.59 -4.24
N LEU A 86 9.22 2.11 -4.41
CA LEU A 86 9.70 0.91 -3.73
C LEU A 86 9.61 1.07 -2.21
N ASP A 87 10.04 2.20 -1.66
CA ASP A 87 10.01 2.47 -0.22
C ASP A 87 8.59 2.49 0.35
N LYS A 88 7.64 3.11 -0.37
CA LYS A 88 6.22 3.07 0.00
C LYS A 88 5.65 1.65 -0.04
N THR A 89 6.01 0.85 -1.06
CA THR A 89 5.61 -0.55 -1.16
C THR A 89 6.20 -1.38 -0.02
N LEU A 90 7.47 -1.16 0.32
CA LEU A 90 8.12 -1.78 1.47
C LEU A 90 7.35 -1.48 2.74
N ALA A 91 7.08 -0.21 3.05
CA ALA A 91 6.33 0.18 4.24
C ALA A 91 4.98 -0.56 4.35
N ALA A 92 4.18 -0.56 3.28
CA ALA A 92 2.90 -1.25 3.24
C ALA A 92 3.04 -2.78 3.43
N TRP A 93 4.06 -3.38 2.81
CA TRP A 93 4.33 -4.81 2.93
C TRP A 93 4.83 -5.19 4.33
N ARG A 94 5.59 -4.33 5.01
CA ARG A 94 5.99 -4.53 6.40
C ARG A 94 4.79 -4.52 7.34
N GLU A 95 3.85 -3.60 7.14
CA GLU A 95 2.61 -3.56 7.92
C GLU A 95 1.77 -4.82 7.70
N GLN A 96 1.69 -5.31 6.46
CA GLN A 96 1.02 -6.57 6.15
C GLN A 96 1.76 -7.80 6.70
N ALA A 97 3.09 -7.78 6.73
CA ALA A 97 3.90 -8.88 7.28
C ALA A 97 3.71 -9.05 8.80
N GLN A 98 3.39 -7.97 9.51
CA GLN A 98 3.03 -8.02 10.93
C GLN A 98 1.69 -8.72 11.18
N ARG A 99 0.83 -8.82 10.16
CA ARG A 99 -0.50 -9.45 10.25
C ARG A 99 -0.44 -10.90 9.75
N PRO A 100 -0.58 -11.91 10.62
CA PRO A 100 -0.43 -13.32 10.23
C PRO A 100 -1.44 -13.75 9.16
N GLU A 101 -2.67 -13.25 9.18
CA GLU A 101 -3.66 -13.56 8.14
C GLU A 101 -3.27 -13.07 6.73
N MET A 102 -2.44 -12.02 6.64
CA MET A 102 -2.04 -11.42 5.37
C MET A 102 -0.72 -11.98 4.81
N GLN A 103 0.04 -12.73 5.62
CA GLN A 103 1.39 -13.18 5.24
C GLN A 103 1.42 -14.10 4.02
N GLN A 104 0.43 -14.98 3.85
CA GLN A 104 0.36 -15.85 2.67
C GLN A 104 0.00 -15.04 1.41
N ASN A 105 -0.95 -14.11 1.52
CA ASN A 105 -1.32 -13.23 0.42
C ASN A 105 -0.14 -12.32 0.00
N LEU A 106 0.61 -11.84 0.98
CA LEU A 106 1.82 -11.05 0.76
C LEU A 106 2.86 -11.82 -0.04
N GLU A 107 3.12 -13.09 0.31
CA GLU A 107 4.10 -13.89 -0.40
C GLU A 107 3.71 -14.16 -1.86
N THR A 108 2.42 -14.43 -2.11
CA THR A 108 1.87 -14.55 -3.48
C THR A 108 2.01 -13.24 -4.25
N THR A 109 1.69 -12.12 -3.62
CA THR A 109 1.82 -10.78 -4.22
C THR A 109 3.28 -10.47 -4.58
N CYS A 110 4.22 -10.79 -3.69
CA CYS A 110 5.65 -10.60 -3.92
C CYS A 110 6.18 -11.46 -5.07
N LYS A 111 5.75 -12.73 -5.17
CA LYS A 111 6.10 -13.61 -6.30
C LYS A 111 5.55 -13.06 -7.62
N ALA A 112 4.31 -12.59 -7.63
CA ALA A 112 3.70 -11.98 -8.82
C ALA A 112 4.42 -10.69 -9.22
N ALA A 113 4.79 -9.84 -8.25
CA ALA A 113 5.56 -8.63 -8.49
C ALA A 113 6.98 -8.94 -9.02
N ALA A 114 7.63 -9.99 -8.50
CA ALA A 114 8.91 -10.46 -9.00
C ALA A 114 8.80 -10.97 -10.44
N ALA A 115 7.78 -11.76 -10.75
CA ALA A 115 7.52 -12.22 -12.11
C ALA A 115 7.24 -11.05 -13.07
N ALA A 116 6.52 -10.02 -12.62
CA ALA A 116 6.30 -8.82 -13.41
C ALA A 116 7.61 -8.08 -13.73
N LEU A 117 8.56 -8.04 -12.79
CA LEU A 117 9.89 -7.48 -13.04
C LEU A 117 10.70 -8.27 -14.05
N ASP A 118 10.63 -9.61 -14.01
CA ASP A 118 11.29 -10.46 -14.99
C ASP A 118 10.76 -10.22 -16.42
N THR A 119 9.52 -9.70 -16.55
CA THR A 119 8.95 -9.29 -17.85
C THR A 119 9.26 -7.86 -18.26
N ASP A 120 9.71 -7.01 -17.34
CA ASP A 120 10.03 -5.61 -17.65
C ASP A 120 11.44 -5.53 -18.27
N PRO A 121 11.58 -5.09 -19.53
CA PRO A 121 12.86 -5.07 -20.23
C PRO A 121 13.87 -4.08 -19.62
N LEU A 122 13.42 -3.14 -18.79
CA LEU A 122 14.29 -2.20 -18.07
C LEU A 122 14.86 -2.83 -16.79
N CYS A 123 14.20 -3.88 -16.27
CA CYS A 123 14.53 -4.49 -14.99
C CYS A 123 14.95 -5.98 -15.07
N LYS A 124 14.98 -6.58 -16.26
CA LYS A 124 15.51 -7.93 -16.46
C LYS A 124 17.04 -8.01 -16.54
#